data_AF-A0A7X5DHI8-F1
#
_entry.id   AF-A0A7X5DHI8-F1
#
_cell.length_a   1.000
_cell.length_b   1.000
_cell.length_c   1.000
_cell.angle_alpha   90.00
_cell.angle_beta   90.00
_cell.angle_gamma   90.00
#
_symmetry.space_group_name_H-M   'P 1'
#
loop_
_entity.id
_entity.type
_entity.pdbx_description
1 polymer ?
#
loop_
_entity_poly.entity_id
_entity_poly.type
_entity_poly.pdbx_seq_one_letter_code
_entity_poly.pdbx_strand_id
1 'polypeptide(L)'
;MLTNQPPFPWHAENVRNYLHVSNEHPEPVTWTRDTLKAFGTGAGMVGFPGGYDPASRFVRAAYLNANYPTEEGEAANVTRLFRTLEGCSMCKGAGKMGDGRYEYTMFSDCYSAASRTYYWCTYDEPARHSLCLDDYDLDGTELVTVAQ
;
A
#
# COMPACT_ATOMS: atom_id res chain seq x y z
N MET A 1 -1.61 3.32 9.56
CA MET A 1 -0.49 2.94 8.66
C MET A 1 0.76 2.69 9.49
N LEU A 2 1.47 1.59 9.21
CA LEU A 2 2.70 1.20 9.90
C LEU A 2 3.64 0.54 8.89
N THR A 3 4.95 0.66 9.13
CA THR A 3 5.99 -0.10 8.43
C THR A 3 7.03 -0.57 9.46
N ASN A 4 8.32 -0.55 9.12
CA ASN A 4 9.41 -0.98 10.00
C ASN A 4 10.12 0.26 10.60
N GLN A 5 11.38 0.10 11.02
CA GLN A 5 12.22 1.16 11.60
C GLN A 5 12.23 2.45 10.77
N PRO A 6 12.37 3.63 11.37
CA PRO A 6 12.49 3.94 12.81
C PRO A 6 11.11 3.96 13.54
N PRO A 7 11.02 4.37 14.82
CA PRO A 7 9.75 4.41 15.55
C PRO A 7 8.68 5.31 14.91
N PHE A 8 7.40 5.02 15.19
CA PHE A 8 6.26 5.73 14.63
C PHE A 8 6.32 7.27 14.74
N PRO A 9 6.70 7.89 15.87
CA PRO A 9 6.79 9.35 15.95
C PRO A 9 7.71 9.97 14.91
N TRP A 10 8.80 9.27 14.55
CA TRP A 10 9.69 9.73 13.48
C TRP A 10 8.99 9.71 12.13
N HIS A 11 8.23 8.64 11.82
CA HIS A 11 7.48 8.55 10.57
C HIS A 11 6.39 9.63 10.49
N ALA A 12 5.72 9.91 11.61
CA ALA A 12 4.73 10.98 11.71
C ALA A 12 5.32 12.38 11.47
N GLU A 13 6.57 12.61 11.85
CA GLU A 13 7.30 13.83 11.48
C GLU A 13 7.78 13.80 10.02
N ASN A 14 8.28 12.66 9.55
CA ASN A 14 8.84 12.49 8.21
C ASN A 14 7.83 12.81 7.10
N VAL A 15 6.54 12.48 7.27
CA VAL A 15 5.51 12.80 6.26
C VAL A 15 5.40 14.30 5.98
N ARG A 16 5.84 15.17 6.91
CA ARG A 16 5.85 16.63 6.71
C ARG A 16 6.81 17.08 5.61
N ASN A 17 7.80 16.27 5.25
CA ASN A 17 8.67 16.54 4.09
C ASN A 17 7.91 16.45 2.76
N TYR A 18 6.73 15.83 2.74
CA TYR A 18 5.97 15.52 1.54
C TYR A 18 4.66 16.32 1.43
N LEU A 19 4.51 17.40 2.21
CA LEU A 19 3.30 18.26 2.19
C LEU A 19 3.01 18.88 0.81
N HIS A 20 4.03 19.00 -0.05
CA HIS A 20 3.91 19.54 -1.39
C HIS A 20 3.40 18.51 -2.42
N VAL A 21 3.42 17.22 -2.07
CA VAL A 21 2.94 16.15 -2.97
C VAL A 21 1.41 16.25 -3.06
N SER A 22 0.92 16.38 -4.29
CA SER A 22 -0.51 16.51 -4.58
C SER A 22 -0.94 15.56 -5.70
N ASN A 23 -2.18 15.07 -5.61
CA ASN A 23 -2.82 14.25 -6.64
C ASN A 23 -3.50 15.11 -7.71
N GLU A 24 -3.54 16.43 -7.52
CA GLU A 24 -4.09 17.39 -8.47
C GLU A 24 -3.20 17.54 -9.72
N HIS A 25 -3.84 17.89 -10.84
CA HIS A 25 -3.13 18.33 -12.02
C HIS A 25 -2.62 19.76 -11.79
N PRO A 26 -1.31 20.02 -11.83
CA PRO A 26 -0.81 21.36 -11.57
C PRO A 26 -1.19 22.31 -12.71
N GLU A 27 -1.61 23.51 -12.35
CA GLU A 27 -1.86 24.59 -13.30
C GLU A 27 -0.57 24.99 -14.04
N PRO A 28 -0.65 25.45 -15.31
CA PRO A 28 0.49 26.01 -16.02
C PRO A 28 1.12 27.17 -15.25
N VAL A 29 2.45 27.23 -15.27
CA VAL A 29 3.22 28.33 -14.64
C VAL A 29 4.12 29.01 -15.66
N THR A 30 4.22 30.33 -15.60
CA THR A 30 5.12 31.08 -16.48
C THR A 30 6.40 31.41 -15.74
N TRP A 31 7.53 30.94 -16.29
CA TRP A 31 8.87 31.28 -15.81
C TRP A 31 9.53 32.19 -16.83
N THR A 32 9.76 33.45 -16.45
CA THR A 32 10.25 34.50 -17.34
C THR A 32 9.37 34.68 -18.58
N ARG A 33 9.70 34.05 -19.71
CA ARG A 33 8.97 34.14 -20.99
C ARG A 33 8.21 32.87 -21.38
N ASP A 34 8.50 31.74 -20.75
CA ASP A 34 8.00 30.43 -21.17
C ASP A 34 6.91 29.95 -20.21
N THR A 35 5.77 29.54 -20.76
CA THR A 35 4.70 28.88 -20.00
C THR A 35 4.93 27.37 -19.98
N LEU A 36 5.21 26.86 -18.78
CA LEU A 36 5.44 25.46 -18.49
C LEU A 36 4.12 24.76 -18.19
N LYS A 37 3.93 23.58 -18.77
CA LYS A 37 2.75 22.75 -18.58
C LYS A 37 3.20 21.34 -18.21
N ALA A 38 2.43 20.66 -17.36
CA ALA A 38 2.64 19.26 -17.09
C ALA A 38 2.51 18.43 -18.37
N PHE A 39 3.34 17.40 -18.51
CA PHE A 39 3.21 16.43 -19.60
C PHE A 39 1.98 15.53 -19.47
N GLY A 40 1.41 15.43 -18.26
CA GLY A 40 0.25 14.59 -17.98
C GLY A 40 -0.08 14.53 -16.49
N THR A 41 -0.74 13.44 -16.08
CA THR A 41 -1.07 13.15 -14.67
C THR A 41 0.18 12.88 -13.84
N GLY A 42 0.12 13.17 -12.54
CA GLY A 42 1.21 12.86 -11.59
C GLY A 42 2.31 13.93 -11.50
N ALA A 43 2.22 15.02 -12.28
CA ALA A 43 3.18 16.13 -12.17
C ALA A 43 3.16 16.81 -10.79
N GLY A 44 2.03 16.79 -10.07
CA GLY A 44 1.94 17.23 -8.68
C GLY A 44 2.61 16.29 -7.67
N MET A 45 3.03 15.10 -8.09
CA MET A 45 3.65 14.09 -7.24
C MET A 45 5.19 14.08 -7.30
N VAL A 46 5.81 15.06 -7.96
CA VAL A 46 7.28 15.19 -7.97
C VAL A 46 7.79 15.28 -6.53
N GLY A 47 8.76 14.43 -6.17
CA GLY A 47 9.26 14.29 -4.80
C GLY A 47 8.68 13.10 -4.03
N PHE A 48 7.66 12.43 -4.57
CA PHE A 48 7.12 11.20 -3.97
C PHE A 48 8.17 10.06 -3.97
N PRO A 49 8.41 9.38 -2.83
CA PRO A 49 9.56 8.50 -2.71
C PRO A 49 9.31 7.14 -3.37
N GLY A 50 10.25 6.72 -4.23
CA GLY A 50 10.20 5.42 -4.93
C GLY A 50 10.94 4.27 -4.25
N GLY A 51 11.64 4.52 -3.13
CA GLY A 51 12.46 3.53 -2.44
C GLY A 51 11.65 2.43 -1.75
N TYR A 52 12.25 1.24 -1.60
CA TYR A 52 11.69 0.12 -0.84
C TYR A 52 12.04 0.14 0.66
N ASP A 53 12.85 1.11 1.09
CA ASP A 53 13.14 1.29 2.51
C ASP A 53 11.86 1.58 3.31
N PRO A 54 11.88 1.31 4.63
CA PRO A 54 10.68 1.46 5.46
C PRO A 54 10.08 2.87 5.47
N ALA A 55 10.91 3.94 5.36
CA ALA A 55 10.44 5.32 5.39
C ALA A 55 9.74 5.69 4.08
N SER A 56 10.33 5.33 2.94
CA SER A 56 9.70 5.50 1.63
C SER A 56 8.39 4.72 1.54
N ARG A 57 8.36 3.46 1.99
CA ARG A 57 7.11 2.67 2.02
C ARG A 57 6.05 3.28 2.94
N PHE A 58 6.44 3.84 4.08
CA PHE A 58 5.51 4.50 5.00
C PHE A 58 4.82 5.68 4.33
N VAL A 59 5.60 6.57 3.71
CA VAL A 59 5.07 7.76 3.00
C VAL A 59 4.16 7.34 1.86
N ARG A 60 4.58 6.36 1.04
CA ARG A 60 3.75 5.85 -0.06
C ARG A 60 2.42 5.32 0.42
N ALA A 61 2.44 4.42 1.39
CA ALA A 61 1.24 3.78 1.89
C ALA A 61 0.32 4.79 2.61
N ALA A 62 0.87 5.73 3.39
CA ALA A 62 0.11 6.79 4.04
C ALA A 62 -0.58 7.71 3.02
N TYR A 63 0.17 8.16 2.01
CA TYR A 63 -0.37 9.04 0.97
C TYR A 63 -1.45 8.34 0.13
N LEU A 64 -1.20 7.12 -0.32
CA LEU A 64 -2.17 6.35 -1.11
C LEU A 64 -3.44 6.09 -0.30
N ASN A 65 -3.30 5.66 0.96
CA ASN A 65 -4.46 5.42 1.84
C ASN A 65 -5.30 6.69 2.07
N ALA A 66 -4.64 7.84 2.26
CA ALA A 66 -5.31 9.11 2.54
C ALA A 66 -6.02 9.71 1.32
N ASN A 67 -5.50 9.48 0.11
CA ASN A 67 -6.04 10.03 -1.13
C ASN A 67 -6.89 9.05 -1.94
N TYR A 68 -6.95 7.77 -1.54
CA TYR A 68 -7.87 6.81 -2.15
C TYR A 68 -9.32 7.18 -1.77
N PRO A 69 -10.24 7.31 -2.74
CA PRO A 69 -11.66 7.58 -2.47
C PRO A 69 -12.29 6.62 -1.46
N THR A 70 -13.30 7.09 -0.73
CA THR A 70 -14.14 6.18 0.05
C THR A 70 -14.92 5.28 -0.91
N GLU A 71 -14.96 3.99 -0.58
CA GLU A 71 -15.64 2.97 -1.37
C GLU A 71 -16.81 2.39 -0.58
N GLU A 72 -17.85 1.97 -1.29
CA GLU A 72 -19.01 1.31 -0.69
C GLU A 72 -19.05 -0.18 -1.06
N GLY A 73 -19.41 -1.01 -0.09
CA GLY A 73 -19.50 -2.46 -0.28
C GLY A 73 -18.17 -3.20 -0.14
N GLU A 74 -18.29 -4.49 0.12
CA GLU A 74 -17.16 -5.39 0.46
C GLU A 74 -16.12 -5.45 -0.66
N ALA A 75 -16.54 -5.78 -1.88
CA ALA A 75 -15.62 -6.01 -3.00
C ALA A 75 -14.78 -4.77 -3.36
N ALA A 76 -15.38 -3.58 -3.27
CA ALA A 76 -14.69 -2.32 -3.54
C ALA A 76 -13.69 -1.98 -2.43
N ASN A 77 -14.06 -2.16 -1.15
CA ASN A 77 -13.17 -1.91 -0.02
C ASN A 77 -12.00 -2.91 0.06
N VAL A 78 -12.25 -4.19 -0.21
CA VAL A 78 -11.19 -5.20 -0.34
C VAL A 78 -10.24 -4.81 -1.48
N THR A 79 -10.78 -4.40 -2.63
CA THR A 79 -9.94 -3.94 -3.74
C THR A 79 -9.13 -2.70 -3.39
N ARG A 80 -9.72 -1.69 -2.75
CA ARG A 80 -9.01 -0.50 -2.26
C ARG A 80 -7.83 -0.88 -1.35
N LEU A 81 -8.03 -1.81 -0.43
CA LEU A 81 -6.99 -2.22 0.50
C LEU A 81 -5.83 -2.89 -0.24
N PHE A 82 -6.10 -3.87 -1.10
CA PHE A 82 -5.04 -4.53 -1.88
C PHE A 82 -4.31 -3.55 -2.81
N ARG A 83 -5.01 -2.63 -3.49
CA ARG A 83 -4.36 -1.59 -4.32
C ARG A 83 -3.49 -0.64 -3.50
N THR A 84 -3.89 -0.35 -2.26
CA THR A 84 -3.07 0.45 -1.34
C THR A 84 -1.80 -0.30 -0.93
N LEU A 85 -1.89 -1.60 -0.63
CA LEU A 85 -0.71 -2.43 -0.31
C LEU A 85 0.21 -2.63 -1.51
N GLU A 86 -0.32 -2.80 -2.73
CA GLU A 86 0.46 -2.91 -3.96
C GLU A 86 1.39 -1.70 -4.15
N GLY A 87 0.93 -0.50 -3.77
CA GLY A 87 1.72 0.73 -3.85
C GLY A 87 2.98 0.76 -2.97
N CYS A 88 3.08 -0.14 -1.98
CA CYS A 88 4.27 -0.34 -1.16
C CYS A 88 4.82 -1.78 -1.20
N SER A 89 4.30 -2.62 -2.10
CA SER A 89 4.77 -3.99 -2.32
C SER A 89 6.19 -4.02 -2.91
N MET A 90 6.98 -5.04 -2.56
CA MET A 90 8.37 -5.20 -2.99
C MET A 90 8.48 -6.22 -4.12
N CYS A 91 8.99 -5.79 -5.27
CA CYS A 91 9.29 -6.69 -6.38
C CYS A 91 10.56 -7.50 -6.11
N LYS A 92 10.53 -8.81 -6.42
CA LYS A 92 11.72 -9.66 -6.32
C LYS A 92 12.85 -9.11 -7.18
N GLY A 93 14.03 -9.00 -6.60
CA GLY A 93 15.21 -8.42 -7.26
C GLY A 93 15.49 -6.97 -6.87
N ALA A 94 14.54 -6.26 -6.28
CA ALA A 94 14.67 -4.82 -6.06
C ALA A 94 15.45 -4.43 -4.79
N GLY A 95 15.49 -5.29 -3.77
CA GLY A 95 16.23 -5.05 -2.54
C GLY A 95 16.87 -6.32 -2.03
N LYS A 96 18.20 -6.31 -1.84
CA LYS A 96 18.92 -7.38 -1.14
C LYS A 96 18.93 -7.08 0.35
N MET A 97 18.73 -8.13 1.15
CA MET A 97 19.00 -8.12 2.57
C MET A 97 20.51 -8.29 2.83
N GLY A 98 20.93 -8.07 4.07
CA GLY A 98 22.35 -8.20 4.47
C GLY A 98 22.94 -9.60 4.26
N ASP A 99 22.10 -10.63 4.14
CA ASP A 99 22.50 -12.01 3.85
C ASP A 99 22.56 -12.33 2.33
N GLY A 100 22.30 -11.34 1.48
CA GLY A 100 22.36 -11.46 0.02
C GLY A 100 21.09 -12.00 -0.65
N ARG A 101 20.08 -12.44 0.12
CA ARG A 101 18.77 -12.82 -0.42
C ARG A 101 17.97 -11.58 -0.80
N TYR A 102 17.01 -11.74 -1.72
CA TYR A 102 16.10 -10.66 -2.07
C TYR A 102 14.91 -10.63 -1.11
N GLU A 103 14.62 -9.44 -0.59
CA GLU A 103 13.35 -9.16 0.07
C GLU A 103 12.29 -8.85 -0.99
N TYR A 104 11.10 -9.41 -0.82
CA TYR A 104 9.96 -9.21 -1.70
C TYR A 104 8.67 -9.47 -0.93
N THR A 105 7.55 -8.96 -1.43
CA THR A 105 6.23 -9.20 -0.83
C THR A 105 5.80 -10.64 -1.13
N MET A 106 6.00 -11.54 -0.17
CA MET A 106 5.67 -12.96 -0.33
C MET A 106 4.16 -13.22 -0.45
N PHE A 107 3.37 -12.45 0.30
CA PHE A 107 1.91 -12.47 0.26
C PHE A 107 1.37 -11.11 0.70
N SER A 108 0.10 -10.86 0.40
CA SER A 108 -0.67 -9.73 0.92
C SER A 108 -2.01 -10.25 1.42
N ASP A 109 -2.47 -9.72 2.54
CA ASP A 109 -3.72 -10.14 3.17
C ASP A 109 -4.55 -8.93 3.61
N CYS A 110 -5.82 -9.20 3.90
CA CYS A 110 -6.65 -8.30 4.68
C CYS A 110 -7.81 -9.00 5.37
N TYR A 111 -8.38 -8.32 6.35
CA TYR A 111 -9.57 -8.74 7.06
C TYR A 111 -10.69 -7.71 6.90
N SER A 112 -11.90 -8.17 6.61
CA SER A 112 -13.11 -7.36 6.69
C SER A 112 -13.92 -7.75 7.92
N ALA A 113 -14.13 -6.80 8.82
CA ALA A 113 -15.00 -6.99 9.98
C ALA A 113 -16.49 -7.01 9.62
N ALA A 114 -16.87 -6.43 8.48
CA ALA A 114 -18.26 -6.36 8.04
C ALA A 114 -18.79 -7.74 7.60
N SER A 115 -17.93 -8.53 6.97
CA SER A 115 -18.22 -9.87 6.47
C SER A 115 -17.55 -10.98 7.28
N ARG A 116 -16.73 -10.63 8.29
CA ARG A 116 -15.87 -11.56 9.05
C ARG A 116 -15.02 -12.43 8.13
N THR A 117 -14.60 -11.89 6.99
CA THR A 117 -13.88 -12.61 5.94
C THR A 117 -12.42 -12.20 5.90
N TYR A 118 -11.54 -13.20 5.84
CA TYR A 118 -10.11 -13.02 5.62
C TYR A 118 -9.80 -13.23 4.14
N TYR A 119 -8.98 -12.36 3.55
CA TYR A 119 -8.58 -12.37 2.14
C TYR A 119 -7.08 -12.42 2.04
N TRP A 120 -6.55 -13.12 1.04
CA TRP A 120 -5.11 -13.12 0.77
C TRP A 120 -4.78 -13.47 -0.68
N CYS A 121 -3.58 -13.12 -1.11
CA CYS A 121 -2.95 -13.62 -2.32
C CYS A 121 -1.44 -13.78 -2.08
N THR A 122 -0.76 -14.57 -2.90
CA THR A 122 0.69 -14.76 -2.81
C THR A 122 1.39 -14.05 -3.96
N TYR A 123 2.72 -13.96 -3.89
CA TYR A 123 3.53 -13.42 -4.98
C TYR A 123 3.35 -14.19 -6.29
N ASP A 124 3.28 -15.52 -6.20
CA ASP A 124 3.20 -16.41 -7.37
C ASP A 124 1.75 -16.62 -7.85
N GLU A 125 0.78 -16.50 -6.95
CA GLU A 125 -0.66 -16.57 -7.23
C GLU A 125 -1.35 -15.26 -6.80
N PRO A 126 -1.44 -14.26 -7.68
CA PRO A 126 -2.02 -12.95 -7.36
C PRO A 126 -3.56 -12.98 -7.31
N ALA A 127 -4.18 -14.11 -7.69
CA ALA A 127 -5.61 -14.31 -7.49
C ALA A 127 -5.95 -14.24 -6.00
N ARG A 128 -7.01 -13.52 -5.65
CA ARG A 128 -7.45 -13.39 -4.26
C ARG A 128 -8.23 -14.62 -3.84
N HIS A 129 -7.80 -15.20 -2.73
CA HIS A 129 -8.53 -16.21 -1.98
C HIS A 129 -9.24 -15.54 -0.80
N SER A 130 -10.26 -16.21 -0.28
CA SER A 130 -10.98 -15.74 0.89
C SER A 130 -11.57 -16.88 1.71
N LEU A 131 -11.75 -16.66 3.01
CA LEU A 131 -12.51 -17.54 3.89
C LEU A 131 -13.40 -16.70 4.82
N CYS A 132 -14.67 -17.07 4.99
CA CYS A 132 -15.52 -16.45 5.99
C CYS A 132 -15.35 -17.20 7.30
N LEU A 133 -15.08 -16.49 8.40
CA LEU A 133 -14.93 -17.11 9.73
C LEU A 133 -16.21 -17.85 10.16
N ASP A 134 -17.37 -17.44 9.67
CA ASP A 134 -18.66 -18.07 9.99
C ASP A 134 -18.86 -19.42 9.30
N ASP A 135 -17.98 -19.79 8.36
CA ASP A 135 -17.96 -21.13 7.72
C ASP A 135 -17.27 -22.19 8.61
N TYR A 136 -16.76 -21.80 9.78
CA TYR A 136 -15.95 -22.65 10.66
C TYR A 136 -16.51 -22.70 12.09
N ASP A 137 -16.18 -23.77 12.81
CA ASP A 137 -16.49 -23.92 14.23
C ASP A 137 -15.55 -23.05 15.08
N LEU A 138 -16.07 -21.92 15.56
CA LEU A 138 -15.31 -20.96 16.37
C LEU A 138 -15.20 -21.35 17.84
N ASP A 139 -15.99 -22.34 18.29
CA ASP A 139 -15.91 -22.90 19.64
C ASP A 139 -15.06 -24.19 19.68
N GLY A 140 -14.51 -24.60 18.53
CA GLY A 140 -13.63 -25.74 18.39
C GLY A 140 -12.35 -25.61 19.22
N THR A 141 -11.81 -26.75 19.68
CA THR A 141 -10.59 -26.80 20.50
C THR A 141 -9.32 -27.08 19.70
N GLU A 142 -9.46 -27.38 18.41
CA GLU A 142 -8.37 -27.71 17.50
C GLU A 142 -8.12 -26.57 16.51
N LEU A 143 -6.85 -26.33 16.17
CA LEU A 143 -6.50 -25.33 15.16
C LEU A 143 -6.93 -25.80 13.77
N VAL A 144 -7.78 -25.02 13.11
CA VAL A 144 -8.10 -25.24 11.71
C VAL A 144 -7.00 -24.64 10.84
N THR A 145 -6.37 -25.48 10.00
CA THR A 145 -5.42 -25.05 8.98
C THR A 145 -6.05 -25.25 7.60
N VAL A 146 -6.20 -24.16 6.85
CA VAL A 146 -6.68 -24.21 5.47
C VAL A 146 -5.45 -24.22 4.57
N ALA A 147 -5.12 -25.38 4.00
CA ALA A 147 -4.06 -25.47 3.00
C ALA A 147 -4.52 -24.82 1.70
N GLN A 148 -3.60 -24.13 1.02
CA GLN A 148 -3.75 -23.76 -0.38
C GLN A 148 -3.28 -24.92 -1.27
#